data_AF-A0A9D8S2Q1-F1
#
_entry.id   AF-A0A9D8S2Q1-F1
#
_cell.length_a   1.000
_cell.length_b   1.000
_cell.length_c   1.000
_cell.angle_alpha   90.00
_cell.angle_beta   90.00
_cell.angle_gamma   90.00
#
_symmetry.space_group_name_H-M   'P 1'
#
loop_
_entity.id
_entity.type
_entity.pdbx_description
1 polymer ?
#
loop_
_entity_poly.entity_id
_entity_poly.type
_entity_poly.pdbx_seq_one_letter_code
_entity_poly.pdbx_strand_id
1 'polypeptide(L)' 'MNEERFSEIRQAIVKILEEYNIMSAKDFETMDEDTGCELYESLKAGILEEFNLDNDEMDAVFDKVLESDYEE' A
#
# COMPACT_ATOMS: atom_id res chain seq x y z
N MET A 1 12.67 1.12 10.68
CA MET A 1 11.47 0.34 11.05
C MET A 1 11.91 -1.07 11.41
N ASN A 2 11.34 -1.68 12.47
CA ASN A 2 11.64 -3.07 12.84
C ASN A 2 10.78 -4.04 12.00
N GLU A 3 11.21 -5.29 11.84
CA GLU A 3 10.56 -6.29 10.96
C GLU A 3 9.11 -6.58 11.34
N GLU A 4 8.78 -6.64 12.63
CA GLU A 4 7.40 -6.86 13.11
C GLU A 4 6.47 -5.73 12.66
N ARG A 5 6.85 -4.47 12.90
CA ARG A 5 6.06 -3.29 12.51
C ARG A 5 5.91 -3.20 10.99
N PHE A 6 6.96 -3.52 10.24
CA PHE A 6 6.88 -3.58 8.77
C PHE A 6 5.89 -4.65 8.31
N SER A 7 5.87 -5.82 8.93
CA SER A 7 4.93 -6.90 8.60
C SER A 7 3.48 -6.49 8.84
N GLU A 8 3.19 -5.80 9.95
CA GLU A 8 1.85 -5.29 10.26
C GLU A 8 1.38 -4.26 9.22
N ILE A 9 2.23 -3.28 8.89
CA ILE A 9 1.92 -2.25 7.89
C ILE A 9 1.74 -2.89 6.52
N ARG A 10 2.62 -3.81 6.14
CA ARG A 10 2.49 -4.57 4.88
C ARG A 10 1.15 -5.27 4.80
N GLN A 11 0.72 -5.96 5.86
CA GLN A 11 -0.59 -6.65 5.86
C GLN A 11 -1.76 -5.67 5.72
N ALA A 12 -1.67 -4.50 6.35
CA ALA A 12 -2.69 -3.46 6.23
C ALA A 12 -2.74 -2.88 4.81
N ILE A 13 -1.58 -2.60 4.20
CA ILE A 13 -1.48 -2.15 2.80
C ILE A 13 -2.04 -3.21 1.84
N VAL A 14 -1.66 -4.48 2.01
CA VAL A 14 -2.14 -5.58 1.15
C VAL A 14 -3.66 -5.71 1.24
N LYS A 15 -4.25 -5.61 2.43
CA LYS A 15 -5.72 -5.64 2.56
C LYS A 15 -6.39 -4.52 1.80
N ILE A 16 -5.85 -3.30 1.89
CA ILE A 16 -6.38 -2.16 1.14
C ILE A 16 -6.23 -2.44 -0.37
N LEU A 17 -5.08 -2.90 -0.83
CA LEU A 17 -4.88 -3.28 -2.25
C LEU A 17 -5.89 -4.35 -2.71
N GLU A 18 -6.15 -5.38 -1.89
CA GLU A 18 -7.15 -6.43 -2.18
C GLU A 18 -8.58 -5.86 -2.27
N GLU A 19 -8.96 -4.87 -1.45
CA GLU A 19 -10.27 -4.19 -1.54
C GLU A 19 -10.45 -3.48 -2.88
N TYR A 20 -9.35 -2.98 -3.46
CA TYR A 20 -9.30 -2.36 -4.79
C TYR A 20 -9.06 -3.37 -5.93
N ASN A 21 -9.09 -4.68 -5.65
CA ASN A 21 -8.82 -5.77 -6.59
C ASN A 21 -7.41 -5.72 -7.23
N ILE A 22 -6.44 -5.14 -6.54
CA ILE A 22 -5.05 -5.07 -7.00
C ILE A 22 -4.33 -6.31 -6.48
N MET A 23 -4.12 -7.28 -7.37
CA MET A 23 -3.40 -8.52 -7.07
C MET A 23 -2.07 -8.63 -7.84
N SER A 24 -1.65 -7.56 -8.50
CA SER A 24 -0.35 -7.46 -9.17
C SER A 24 0.07 -6.00 -9.34
N ALA A 25 1.37 -5.77 -9.53
CA ALA A 25 1.91 -4.45 -9.88
C ALA A 25 1.29 -3.96 -11.19
N LYS A 26 0.97 -4.89 -12.11
CA LYS A 26 0.29 -4.57 -13.37
C LYS A 26 -1.16 -4.11 -13.16
N ASP A 27 -1.89 -4.69 -12.22
CA ASP A 27 -3.24 -4.22 -11.88
C ASP A 27 -3.18 -2.78 -11.34
N PHE A 28 -2.15 -2.49 -10.54
CA PHE A 28 -1.88 -1.13 -10.08
C PHE A 28 -1.52 -0.17 -11.23
N GLU A 29 -0.62 -0.57 -12.15
CA GLU A 29 -0.21 0.26 -13.30
C GLU A 29 -1.33 0.51 -14.32
N THR A 30 -2.26 -0.44 -14.46
CA THR A 30 -3.38 -0.35 -15.40
C THR A 30 -4.65 0.27 -14.79
N MET A 31 -4.58 0.60 -13.50
CA MET A 31 -5.64 1.30 -12.77
C MET A 31 -5.85 2.70 -13.33
N ASP A 32 -7.09 3.18 -13.28
CA ASP A 32 -7.39 4.56 -13.60
C ASP A 32 -6.95 5.53 -12.47
N GLU A 33 -6.72 6.79 -12.85
CA GLU A 33 -6.21 7.83 -11.95
C GLU A 33 -7.17 8.13 -10.79
N ASP A 34 -8.49 8.06 -11.02
CA ASP A 34 -9.50 8.33 -10.00
C ASP A 34 -9.44 7.26 -8.90
N THR A 35 -9.44 5.99 -9.29
CA THR A 35 -9.31 4.85 -8.37
C THR A 35 -7.96 4.86 -7.65
N GLY A 36 -6.88 5.24 -8.33
CA GLY A 36 -5.56 5.40 -7.73
C GLY A 36 -5.56 6.49 -6.65
N CYS A 37 -6.25 7.60 -6.88
CA CYS A 37 -6.40 8.67 -5.90
C CYS A 37 -7.18 8.19 -4.66
N GLU A 38 -8.31 7.50 -4.86
CA GLU A 38 -9.10 6.92 -3.77
C GLU A 38 -8.30 5.90 -2.94
N LEU A 39 -7.51 5.05 -3.61
CA LEU A 39 -6.60 4.11 -2.95
C LEU A 39 -5.60 4.85 -2.06
N TYR A 40 -4.96 5.90 -2.59
CA TYR A 40 -4.03 6.70 -1.80
C TYR A 40 -4.70 7.37 -0.60
N GLU A 41 -5.93 7.86 -0.73
CA GLU A 41 -6.69 8.40 0.41
C GLU A 41 -6.99 7.32 1.46
N SER A 42 -7.37 6.12 1.03
CA SER A 42 -7.58 4.96 1.91
C SER A 42 -6.30 4.56 2.63
N LEU A 43 -5.16 4.53 1.93
CA LEU A 43 -3.85 4.28 2.52
C LEU A 43 -3.49 5.37 3.55
N LYS A 44 -3.76 6.66 3.25
CA LYS A 44 -3.51 7.73 4.21
C LYS A 44 -4.35 7.57 5.48
N ALA A 45 -5.65 7.33 5.35
CA ALA A 45 -6.53 7.17 6.50
C ALA A 45 -6.24 5.89 7.30
N GLY A 46 -5.98 4.78 6.62
CA GLY A 46 -5.77 3.47 7.24
C GLY A 46 -4.35 3.23 7.75
N ILE A 47 -3.34 3.83 7.12
CA ILE A 47 -1.92 3.53 7.39
C ILE A 47 -1.21 4.69 8.09
N LEU A 48 -1.33 5.93 7.60
CA LEU A 48 -0.63 7.07 8.23
C LEU A 48 -1.16 7.32 9.64
N GLU A 49 -2.48 7.35 9.81
CA GLU A 49 -3.08 7.64 11.12
C GLU A 49 -2.90 6.47 12.10
N GLU A 50 -3.11 5.23 11.67
CA GLU A 50 -3.04 4.04 12.53
C GLU A 50 -1.61 3.75 12.99
N PHE A 51 -0.64 3.86 12.09
CA PHE A 51 0.76 3.54 12.38
C PHE A 51 1.62 4.77 12.69
N ASN A 52 1.03 5.97 12.68
CA ASN A 52 1.70 7.26 12.86
C ASN A 52 2.96 7.36 11.98
N LEU A 53 2.76 7.16 10.68
CA LEU A 53 3.78 7.24 9.63
C LEU A 53 3.70 8.58 8.93
N ASP A 54 4.82 9.02 8.37
CA ASP A 54 4.85 10.11 7.41
C ASP A 54 4.59 9.59 5.99
N ASN A 55 4.18 10.48 5.07
CA ASN A 55 3.90 10.10 3.67
C ASN A 55 5.08 9.38 3.02
N ASP A 56 6.30 9.90 3.18
CA ASP A 56 7.52 9.25 2.66
C ASP A 56 7.74 7.83 3.21
N GLU A 57 7.42 7.58 4.50
CA GLU A 57 7.57 6.24 5.07
C GLU A 57 6.50 5.29 4.52
N MET A 58 5.26 5.78 4.36
CA MET A 58 4.17 5.00 3.77
C MET A 58 4.46 4.65 2.31
N ASP A 59 4.88 5.62 1.50
CA ASP A 59 5.26 5.41 0.10
C ASP A 59 6.41 4.39 -0.01
N ALA A 60 7.44 4.51 0.83
CA ALA A 60 8.55 3.55 0.82
C ALA A 60 8.15 2.12 1.21
N VAL A 61 7.15 1.94 2.09
CA VAL A 61 6.62 0.60 2.38
C VAL A 61 5.70 0.14 1.25
N PHE A 62 4.87 1.02 0.71
CA PHE A 62 3.97 0.72 -0.39
C PHE A 62 4.72 0.22 -1.63
N ASP A 63 5.77 0.94 -2.04
CA ASP A 63 6.64 0.54 -3.16
C ASP A 63 7.29 -0.81 -2.88
N LYS A 64 7.74 -1.07 -1.65
CA LYS A 64 8.31 -2.38 -1.27
C LYS A 64 7.28 -3.50 -1.32
N VAL A 65 6.03 -3.24 -0.98
CA VAL A 65 4.95 -4.23 -1.10
C VAL A 65 4.69 -4.52 -2.57
N LEU A 66 4.61 -3.49 -3.41
CA LEU A 66 4.45 -3.65 -4.85
C LEU A 66 5.63 -4.41 -5.50
N GLU A 67 6.86 -4.14 -5.08
CA GLU A 67 8.06 -4.84 -5.55
C GLU A 67 8.11 -6.28 -5.02
N SER A 68 7.92 -6.50 -3.71
CA SER A 68 8.15 -7.82 -3.10
C SER A 68 7.01 -8.83 -3.27
N ASP A 69 5.75 -8.38 -3.28
CA ASP A 69 4.58 -9.27 -3.42
C ASP A 69 4.12 -9.42 -4.85
N TYR A 70 4.54 -8.51 -5.74
CA TYR A 70 4.01 -8.44 -7.09
C TYR A 70 5.06 -8.30 -8.21
N GLU A 71 6.36 -8.51 -7.93
CA GLU A 71 7.33 -8.94 -8.95
C GLU A 71 7.09 -10.43 -9.32
N GLU A 72 6.70 -10.69 -10.58
CA GLU A 72 6.77 -12.02 -11.24
C GLU A 72 8.11 -12.23 -11.96
#